data_AF-A0AAV6FMC3-F1
#
_entry.id   AF-A0AAV6FMC3-F1
#
_cell.length_a   1.000
_cell.length_b   1.000
_cell.length_c   1.000
_cell.angle_alpha   90.00
_cell.angle_beta   90.00
_cell.angle_gamma   90.00
#
_symmetry.space_group_name_H-M   'P 1'
#
loop_
_entity.id
_entity.type
_entity.pdbx_description
1 polymer ?
#
loop_
_entity_poly.entity_id
_entity_poly.type
_entity_poly.pdbx_seq_one_letter_code
_entity_poly.pdbx_strand_id
1 'polypeptide(L)'
;MCVLTIASTIFALLAFTGAAPVCEELVKPLHVEDLTPMMGKWWFLSGFNDNRLFRDILKVVNSSWITLTPSGQAESFIMSHGNKIDGKCEFTTSNITLKRSVLRVIQMFEGHPVITEVTILPSGSDYLTMKMNHKMVDINISSFYIFGRSAKLSETEQQAFQRQAECLGYSSPAPYTYNGVTELCDQAKHNLMCEPLIKHQEIKNTTQLMGRWVFLMGFVDHKIFHDLLKNASSGWMGWTLSPETDTISISQGNRLNGQCMITSSNSTISDSVFRGSAMYAGHLMTTEGWFLPSGTDILVMYSKSQSGDQNIRALYMFGRSSKASATDFLNVQKQAECLGWIGPAHYTYDGVTELCENSPESSGDKVVD
;
A
#
# COMPACT_ATOMS: atom_id res chain seq x y z
N MET A 1 -10.70 -68.71 -48.24
CA MET A 1 -9.27 -68.34 -48.27
C MET A 1 -9.02 -67.56 -49.55
N CYS A 2 -9.11 -66.24 -49.44
CA CYS A 2 -8.02 -65.27 -49.64
C CYS A 2 -8.00 -64.69 -51.05
N VAL A 3 -8.84 -63.68 -51.22
CA VAL A 3 -8.77 -62.70 -52.30
C VAL A 3 -7.59 -61.77 -52.00
N LEU A 4 -6.60 -61.78 -52.88
CA LEU A 4 -5.52 -60.80 -52.94
C LEU A 4 -5.94 -59.71 -53.91
N THR A 5 -6.32 -58.54 -53.40
CA THR A 5 -6.35 -57.29 -54.17
C THR A 5 -5.60 -56.22 -53.39
N ILE A 6 -4.47 -55.82 -53.99
CA ILE A 6 -3.62 -54.72 -53.58
C ILE A 6 -4.38 -53.42 -53.91
N ALA A 7 -4.73 -52.65 -52.88
CA ALA A 7 -5.19 -51.28 -53.03
C ALA A 7 -4.20 -50.37 -52.32
N SER A 8 -3.37 -49.69 -53.12
CA SER A 8 -2.44 -48.66 -52.67
C SER A 8 -3.22 -47.48 -52.08
N THR A 9 -3.16 -47.31 -50.77
CA THR A 9 -3.61 -46.09 -50.08
C THR A 9 -2.53 -45.02 -50.20
N ILE A 10 -2.81 -44.00 -51.00
CA ILE A 10 -2.08 -42.73 -50.98
C ILE A 10 -2.41 -42.06 -49.65
N PHE A 11 -1.50 -42.15 -48.68
CA PHE A 11 -1.56 -41.37 -47.46
C PHE A 11 -1.15 -39.93 -47.81
N ALA A 12 -2.14 -39.09 -48.15
CA ALA A 12 -1.93 -37.67 -48.25
C ALA A 12 -1.60 -37.13 -46.85
N LEU A 13 -0.31 -36.95 -46.57
CA LEU A 13 0.16 -36.12 -45.48
C LEU A 13 -0.32 -34.69 -45.72
N LEU A 14 -1.47 -34.35 -45.14
CA LEU A 14 -1.82 -32.97 -44.85
C LEU A 14 -0.84 -32.48 -43.79
N ALA A 15 0.30 -31.95 -44.25
CA ALA A 15 1.14 -31.10 -43.44
C ALA A 15 0.29 -29.87 -43.08
N PHE A 16 -0.25 -29.84 -41.86
CA PHE A 16 -0.73 -28.62 -41.23
C PHE A 16 0.45 -27.66 -41.12
N THR A 17 0.65 -26.85 -42.16
CA THR A 17 1.40 -25.61 -42.04
C THR A 17 0.47 -24.64 -41.33
N GLY A 18 0.46 -24.68 -39.99
CA GLY A 18 -0.23 -23.68 -39.20
C GLY A 18 0.40 -22.33 -39.50
N ALA A 19 -0.26 -21.49 -40.29
CA ALA A 19 0.11 -20.10 -40.42
C ALA A 19 0.19 -19.50 -39.01
N ALA A 20 1.31 -18.85 -38.68
CA ALA A 20 1.44 -18.18 -37.40
C ALA A 20 0.23 -17.22 -37.22
N PRO A 21 -0.48 -17.25 -36.09
CA PRO A 21 -1.62 -16.37 -35.88
C PRO A 21 -1.18 -14.91 -36.05
N VAL A 22 -1.95 -14.16 -36.84
CA VAL A 22 -1.71 -12.73 -37.08
C VAL A 22 -1.87 -11.98 -35.75
N CYS A 23 -0.99 -11.00 -35.49
CA CYS A 23 -0.99 -10.24 -34.23
C CYS A 23 -2.37 -9.71 -33.83
N GLU A 24 -3.20 -9.33 -34.80
CA GLU A 24 -4.57 -8.88 -34.59
C GLU A 24 -5.39 -9.84 -33.72
N GLU A 25 -5.30 -11.15 -33.96
CA GLU A 25 -6.02 -12.15 -33.16
C GLU A 25 -5.36 -12.41 -31.81
N LEU A 26 -4.02 -12.32 -31.71
CA LEU A 26 -3.28 -12.55 -30.48
C LEU A 26 -3.51 -11.46 -29.41
N VAL A 27 -3.83 -10.24 -29.82
CA VAL A 27 -4.07 -9.11 -28.91
C VAL A 27 -5.52 -8.64 -28.92
N LYS A 28 -6.42 -9.43 -29.51
CA LYS A 28 -7.85 -9.13 -29.55
C LYS A 28 -8.46 -9.25 -28.16
N PRO A 29 -9.07 -8.18 -27.62
CA PRO A 29 -9.74 -8.25 -26.33
C PRO A 29 -10.75 -9.40 -26.27
N LEU A 30 -10.69 -10.19 -25.21
CA LEU A 30 -11.72 -11.18 -24.93
C LEU A 30 -12.98 -10.45 -24.47
N HIS A 31 -14.12 -10.93 -24.97
CA HIS A 31 -15.40 -10.48 -24.46
C HIS A 31 -15.66 -11.15 -23.12
N VAL A 32 -15.93 -10.34 -22.09
CA VAL A 32 -16.08 -10.82 -20.71
C VAL A 32 -17.46 -10.41 -20.21
N GLU A 33 -18.39 -11.36 -20.23
CA GLU A 33 -19.74 -11.21 -19.67
C GLU A 33 -19.85 -11.80 -18.26
N ASP A 34 -19.04 -12.83 -17.98
CA ASP A 34 -18.94 -13.46 -16.68
C ASP A 34 -17.46 -13.57 -16.26
N LEU A 35 -17.18 -13.10 -15.05
CA LEU A 35 -15.84 -13.12 -14.45
C LEU A 35 -15.59 -14.36 -13.58
N THR A 36 -16.59 -15.23 -13.41
CA THR A 36 -16.47 -16.48 -12.65
C THR A 36 -15.25 -17.31 -13.04
N PRO A 37 -14.89 -17.49 -14.34
CA PRO A 37 -13.68 -18.23 -14.72
C PRO A 37 -12.37 -17.63 -14.18
N MET A 38 -12.36 -16.33 -13.89
CA MET A 38 -11.21 -15.59 -13.37
C MET A 38 -11.15 -15.61 -11.83
N MET A 39 -12.14 -16.16 -11.13
CA MET A 39 -12.17 -16.14 -9.67
C MET A 39 -11.05 -16.96 -9.04
N GLY A 40 -10.71 -16.62 -7.80
CA GLY A 40 -9.68 -17.29 -7.02
C GLY A 40 -8.29 -16.68 -7.19
N LYS A 41 -7.28 -17.42 -6.71
CA LYS A 41 -5.90 -16.96 -6.62
C LYS A 41 -5.14 -17.17 -7.93
N TRP A 42 -4.29 -16.20 -8.26
CA TRP A 42 -3.38 -16.21 -9.40
C TRP A 42 -2.02 -15.65 -9.01
N TRP A 43 -0.97 -16.24 -9.57
CA TRP A 43 0.43 -15.88 -9.34
C TRP A 43 0.87 -14.93 -10.44
N PHE A 44 1.53 -13.82 -10.10
CA PHE A 44 2.11 -12.94 -11.11
C PHE A 44 3.40 -13.55 -11.63
N LEU A 45 3.39 -13.96 -12.90
CA LEU A 45 4.48 -14.76 -13.47
C LEU A 45 5.43 -13.96 -14.34
N SER A 46 4.95 -12.97 -15.08
CA SER A 46 5.81 -12.11 -15.89
C SER A 46 5.08 -10.83 -16.26
N GLY A 47 5.82 -9.74 -16.45
CA GLY A 47 5.20 -8.47 -16.81
C GLY A 47 6.09 -7.47 -17.51
N PHE A 48 5.45 -6.65 -18.34
CA PHE A 48 6.03 -5.55 -19.10
C PHE A 48 5.39 -4.23 -18.71
N ASN A 49 6.13 -3.14 -18.91
CA ASN A 49 5.63 -1.79 -18.71
C ASN A 49 6.34 -0.79 -19.65
N ASP A 50 5.60 0.14 -20.23
CA ASP A 50 6.11 1.16 -21.16
C ASP A 50 6.74 2.38 -20.45
N ASN A 51 6.49 2.56 -19.16
CA ASN A 51 7.01 3.63 -18.33
C ASN A 51 8.25 3.19 -17.53
N ARG A 52 9.26 4.05 -17.45
CA ARG A 52 10.52 3.77 -16.74
C ARG A 52 10.31 3.49 -15.25
N LEU A 53 9.49 4.29 -14.56
CA LEU A 53 9.26 4.15 -13.12
C LEU A 53 8.70 2.77 -12.79
N PHE A 54 7.67 2.34 -13.52
CA PHE A 54 7.01 1.06 -13.27
C PHE A 54 7.86 -0.13 -13.72
N ARG A 55 8.68 0.03 -14.77
CA ARG A 55 9.72 -0.98 -15.09
C ARG A 55 10.72 -1.14 -13.95
N ASP A 56 11.14 -0.06 -13.32
CA ASP A 56 12.08 -0.10 -12.21
C ASP A 56 11.44 -0.74 -10.96
N ILE A 57 10.14 -0.50 -10.71
CA ILE A 57 9.37 -1.22 -9.69
C ILE A 57 9.34 -2.72 -9.99
N LEU A 58 9.04 -3.13 -11.22
CA LEU A 58 9.01 -4.56 -11.60
C LEU A 58 10.32 -5.29 -11.31
N LYS A 59 11.48 -4.61 -11.44
CA LYS A 59 12.80 -5.22 -11.15
C LYS A 59 13.02 -5.57 -9.68
N VAL A 60 12.32 -4.90 -8.77
CA VAL A 60 12.45 -5.14 -7.32
C VAL A 60 11.31 -5.99 -6.76
N VAL A 61 10.34 -6.40 -7.59
CA VAL A 61 9.34 -7.39 -7.23
C VAL A 61 10.00 -8.77 -7.12
N ASN A 62 9.91 -9.39 -5.96
CA ASN A 62 10.41 -10.76 -5.74
C ASN A 62 9.34 -11.80 -6.06
N SER A 63 8.09 -11.53 -5.68
CA SER A 63 6.94 -12.39 -5.93
C SER A 63 5.64 -11.60 -5.78
N SER A 64 4.55 -12.02 -6.43
CA SER A 64 3.25 -11.36 -6.28
C SER A 64 2.12 -12.32 -6.62
N TRP A 65 0.96 -12.09 -6.02
CA TRP A 65 -0.28 -12.78 -6.35
C TRP A 65 -1.46 -11.82 -6.30
N ILE A 66 -2.49 -12.14 -7.07
CA ILE A 66 -3.83 -11.54 -6.98
C ILE A 66 -4.83 -12.62 -6.57
N THR A 67 -5.91 -12.25 -5.89
CA THR A 67 -7.08 -13.09 -5.67
C THR A 67 -8.31 -12.28 -6.05
N LEU A 68 -9.15 -12.85 -6.90
CA LEU A 68 -10.43 -12.26 -7.31
C LEU A 68 -11.57 -12.97 -6.60
N THR A 69 -12.42 -12.23 -5.89
CA THR A 69 -13.59 -12.78 -5.19
C THR A 69 -14.86 -11.99 -5.52
N PRO A 70 -16.04 -12.62 -5.42
CA PRO A 70 -17.31 -11.91 -5.55
C PRO A 70 -17.45 -10.83 -4.47
N SER A 71 -17.92 -9.64 -4.85
CA SER A 71 -18.24 -8.58 -3.87
C SER A 71 -19.64 -8.72 -3.26
N GLY A 72 -20.51 -9.54 -3.88
CA GLY A 72 -21.94 -9.63 -3.57
C GLY A 72 -22.81 -8.57 -4.27
N GLN A 73 -22.21 -7.64 -5.01
CA GLN A 73 -22.92 -6.65 -5.83
C GLN A 73 -22.77 -7.00 -7.33
N ALA A 74 -23.81 -6.72 -8.11
CA ALA A 74 -23.77 -6.96 -9.56
C ALA A 74 -22.60 -6.21 -10.22
N GLU A 75 -21.94 -6.85 -11.19
CA GLU A 75 -20.84 -6.29 -11.99
C GLU A 75 -19.65 -5.76 -11.18
N SER A 76 -19.46 -6.23 -9.94
CA SER A 76 -18.31 -5.85 -9.12
C SER A 76 -17.69 -7.01 -8.36
N PHE A 77 -16.39 -6.87 -8.09
CA PHE A 77 -15.54 -7.90 -7.51
C PHE A 77 -14.53 -7.27 -6.58
N ILE A 78 -13.97 -8.07 -5.69
CA ILE A 78 -12.88 -7.65 -4.84
C ILE A 78 -11.60 -8.26 -5.39
N MET A 79 -10.61 -7.42 -5.64
CA MET A 79 -9.24 -7.86 -5.93
C MET A 79 -8.37 -7.59 -4.71
N SER A 80 -7.82 -8.66 -4.16
CA SER A 80 -6.76 -8.59 -3.17
C SER A 80 -5.45 -8.98 -3.82
N HIS A 81 -4.36 -8.32 -3.44
CA HIS A 81 -3.02 -8.65 -3.91
C HIS A 81 -2.03 -8.61 -2.77
N GLY A 82 -1.08 -9.55 -2.81
CA GLY A 82 0.05 -9.62 -1.90
C GLY A 82 1.34 -9.55 -2.71
N ASN A 83 2.06 -8.44 -2.60
CA ASN A 83 3.28 -8.19 -3.33
C ASN A 83 4.48 -8.30 -2.38
N LYS A 84 5.49 -9.09 -2.74
CA LYS A 84 6.79 -9.09 -2.10
C LYS A 84 7.71 -8.18 -2.90
N ILE A 85 8.02 -7.00 -2.37
CA ILE A 85 8.83 -5.98 -3.01
C ILE A 85 10.02 -5.70 -2.11
N ASP A 86 11.24 -5.84 -2.65
CA ASP A 86 12.49 -5.70 -1.91
C ASP A 86 12.50 -6.47 -0.57
N GLY A 87 12.00 -7.70 -0.61
CA GLY A 87 11.90 -8.62 0.53
C GLY A 87 10.72 -8.36 1.47
N LYS A 88 10.01 -7.24 1.36
CA LYS A 88 8.89 -6.87 2.24
C LYS A 88 7.54 -7.20 1.61
N CYS A 89 6.58 -7.60 2.44
CA CYS A 89 5.23 -7.92 1.98
C CYS A 89 4.29 -6.72 2.12
N GLU A 90 3.63 -6.40 1.02
CA GLU A 90 2.57 -5.40 0.95
C GLU A 90 1.27 -6.05 0.54
N PHE A 91 0.17 -5.63 1.19
CA PHE A 91 -1.15 -6.16 0.91
C PHE A 91 -2.13 -5.04 0.68
N THR A 92 -2.88 -5.16 -0.41
CA THR A 92 -3.91 -4.20 -0.79
C THR A 92 -5.18 -4.94 -1.18
N THR A 93 -6.31 -4.27 -1.06
CA THR A 93 -7.60 -4.75 -1.53
C THR A 93 -8.31 -3.61 -2.23
N SER A 94 -8.98 -3.89 -3.35
CA SER A 94 -9.67 -2.88 -4.14
C SER A 94 -10.92 -3.45 -4.79
N ASN A 95 -11.94 -2.61 -4.90
CA ASN A 95 -13.13 -2.95 -5.66
C ASN A 95 -12.83 -2.83 -7.15
N ILE A 96 -13.19 -3.85 -7.90
CA ILE A 96 -13.17 -3.90 -9.35
C ILE A 96 -14.60 -3.75 -9.85
N THR A 97 -14.79 -2.94 -10.88
CA THR A 97 -16.06 -2.84 -11.62
C THR A 97 -15.86 -3.34 -13.04
N LEU A 98 -16.79 -4.13 -13.55
CA LEU A 98 -16.81 -4.56 -14.94
C LEU A 98 -17.72 -3.64 -15.75
N LYS A 99 -17.21 -3.05 -16.83
CA LYS A 99 -18.03 -2.26 -17.76
C LYS A 99 -17.61 -2.56 -19.20
N ARG A 100 -18.53 -3.12 -19.99
CA ARG A 100 -18.30 -3.42 -21.41
C ARG A 100 -17.01 -4.23 -21.65
N SER A 101 -16.83 -5.33 -20.91
CA SER A 101 -15.64 -6.20 -20.99
C SER A 101 -14.31 -5.55 -20.56
N VAL A 102 -14.36 -4.37 -19.92
CA VAL A 102 -13.19 -3.69 -19.34
C VAL A 102 -13.35 -3.64 -17.83
N LEU A 103 -12.36 -4.14 -17.11
CA LEU A 103 -12.31 -4.03 -15.66
C LEU A 103 -11.75 -2.66 -15.28
N ARG A 104 -12.35 -2.01 -14.30
CA ARG A 104 -11.89 -0.73 -13.78
C ARG A 104 -11.61 -0.84 -12.29
N VAL A 105 -10.41 -0.41 -11.91
CA VAL A 105 -9.91 -0.33 -10.54
C VAL A 105 -9.48 1.11 -10.25
N ILE A 106 -9.74 1.58 -9.05
CA ILE A 106 -9.24 2.86 -8.55
C ILE A 106 -8.42 2.57 -7.30
N GLN A 107 -7.16 2.99 -7.31
CA GLN A 107 -6.20 2.81 -6.22
C GLN A 107 -5.51 4.11 -5.89
N MET A 108 -4.96 4.23 -4.68
CA MET A 108 -4.14 5.37 -4.29
C MET A 108 -2.67 5.01 -4.46
N PHE A 109 -1.93 5.84 -5.18
CA PHE A 109 -0.47 5.75 -5.32
C PHE A 109 0.13 7.11 -4.95
N GLU A 110 1.01 7.14 -3.94
CA GLU A 110 1.60 8.37 -3.41
C GLU A 110 0.57 9.50 -3.14
N GLY A 111 -0.59 9.14 -2.58
CA GLY A 111 -1.65 10.09 -2.25
C GLY A 111 -2.50 10.57 -3.45
N HIS A 112 -2.27 10.04 -4.66
CA HIS A 112 -3.04 10.37 -5.85
C HIS A 112 -3.87 9.18 -6.34
N PRO A 113 -5.10 9.40 -6.84
CA PRO A 113 -5.89 8.33 -7.43
C PRO A 113 -5.31 7.89 -8.77
N VAL A 114 -5.10 6.59 -8.93
CA VAL A 114 -4.71 5.90 -10.15
C VAL A 114 -5.91 5.11 -10.65
N ILE A 115 -6.39 5.45 -11.84
CA ILE A 115 -7.46 4.70 -12.50
C ILE A 115 -6.82 3.67 -13.41
N THR A 116 -7.03 2.39 -13.14
CA THR A 116 -6.53 1.30 -13.97
C THR A 116 -7.68 0.67 -14.74
N GLU A 117 -7.57 0.65 -16.07
CA GLU A 117 -8.44 -0.08 -16.98
C GLU A 117 -7.73 -1.37 -17.41
N VAL A 118 -8.33 -2.53 -17.16
CA VAL A 118 -7.77 -3.84 -17.52
C VAL A 118 -8.60 -4.47 -18.62
N THR A 119 -7.93 -4.85 -19.69
CA THR A 119 -8.46 -5.61 -20.80
C THR A 119 -7.87 -7.02 -20.76
N ILE A 120 -8.75 -8.03 -20.79
CA ILE A 120 -8.33 -9.42 -20.84
C ILE A 120 -8.00 -9.77 -22.28
N LEU A 121 -6.81 -10.31 -22.51
CA LEU A 121 -6.33 -10.76 -23.81
C LEU A 121 -6.46 -12.29 -23.90
N PRO A 122 -6.24 -12.90 -25.09
CA PRO A 122 -6.31 -14.35 -25.26
C PRO A 122 -5.51 -15.07 -24.17
N SER A 123 -6.20 -15.95 -23.46
CA SER A 123 -5.80 -16.58 -22.20
C SER A 123 -6.16 -18.07 -22.23
N GLY A 124 -5.68 -18.84 -21.25
CA GLY A 124 -6.01 -20.26 -21.07
C GLY A 124 -6.83 -20.52 -19.81
N SER A 125 -7.09 -21.81 -19.51
CA SER A 125 -7.72 -22.21 -18.23
C SER A 125 -6.84 -21.90 -17.02
N ASP A 126 -5.52 -22.02 -17.20
CA ASP A 126 -4.53 -21.97 -16.12
C ASP A 126 -3.65 -20.73 -16.15
N TYR A 127 -3.87 -19.83 -17.11
CA TYR A 127 -3.19 -18.54 -17.18
C TYR A 127 -4.09 -17.43 -17.72
N LEU A 128 -3.81 -16.21 -17.29
CA LEU A 128 -4.56 -15.02 -17.60
C LEU A 128 -3.62 -13.92 -18.07
N THR A 129 -3.89 -13.38 -19.26
CA THR A 129 -3.13 -12.27 -19.84
C THR A 129 -3.94 -11.00 -19.74
N MET A 130 -3.32 -9.98 -19.16
CA MET A 130 -3.96 -8.70 -18.85
C MET A 130 -3.17 -7.57 -19.47
N LYS A 131 -3.81 -6.78 -20.34
CA LYS A 131 -3.32 -5.47 -20.73
C LYS A 131 -3.95 -4.43 -19.80
N MET A 132 -3.13 -3.62 -19.16
CA MET A 132 -3.57 -2.61 -18.20
C MET A 132 -3.17 -1.23 -18.70
N ASN A 133 -4.08 -0.27 -18.60
CA ASN A 133 -3.79 1.15 -18.82
C ASN A 133 -4.03 1.89 -17.50
N HIS A 134 -2.97 2.45 -16.95
CA HIS A 134 -3.00 3.24 -15.72
C HIS A 134 -3.04 4.72 -16.11
N LYS A 135 -4.06 5.43 -15.62
CA LYS A 135 -4.24 6.88 -15.80
C LYS A 135 -3.97 7.57 -14.47
N MET A 136 -2.94 8.41 -14.47
CA MET A 136 -2.58 9.34 -13.40
C MET A 136 -2.66 10.77 -13.94
N VAL A 137 -2.61 11.78 -13.06
CA VAL A 137 -2.85 13.20 -13.42
C VAL A 137 -2.17 13.61 -14.73
N ASP A 138 -0.89 13.27 -14.91
CA ASP A 138 -0.09 13.68 -16.06
C ASP A 138 0.53 12.52 -16.87
N ILE A 139 0.21 11.27 -16.52
CA ILE A 139 0.91 10.11 -17.09
C ILE A 139 -0.09 8.99 -17.38
N ASN A 140 -0.03 8.49 -18.61
CA ASN A 140 -0.64 7.24 -19.02
C ASN A 140 0.43 6.16 -19.14
N ILE A 141 0.16 5.00 -18.57
CA ILE A 141 1.11 3.89 -18.52
C ILE A 141 0.41 2.64 -19.03
N SER A 142 1.04 1.92 -19.95
CA SER A 142 0.58 0.62 -20.39
C SER A 142 1.43 -0.49 -19.76
N SER A 143 0.75 -1.48 -19.22
CA SER A 143 1.35 -2.69 -18.67
C SER A 143 0.78 -3.92 -19.38
N PHE A 144 1.59 -4.97 -19.51
CA PHE A 144 1.14 -6.25 -20.03
C PHE A 144 1.65 -7.38 -19.15
N TYR A 145 0.73 -8.05 -18.46
CA TYR A 145 1.02 -9.02 -17.40
C TYR A 145 0.43 -10.39 -17.73
N ILE A 146 1.13 -11.44 -17.32
CA ILE A 146 0.60 -12.80 -17.26
C ILE A 146 0.56 -13.29 -15.83
N PHE A 147 -0.59 -13.86 -15.49
CA PHE A 147 -0.84 -14.53 -14.24
C PHE A 147 -1.10 -16.01 -14.46
N GLY A 148 -0.71 -16.88 -13.53
CA GLY A 148 -0.94 -18.33 -13.63
C GLY A 148 -1.61 -18.91 -12.38
N ARG A 149 -2.30 -20.05 -12.53
CA ARG A 149 -2.81 -20.85 -11.41
C ARG A 149 -1.69 -21.56 -10.64
N SER A 150 -0.55 -21.75 -11.28
CA SER A 150 0.64 -22.36 -10.72
C SER A 150 1.85 -21.42 -10.84
N ALA A 151 2.96 -21.79 -10.20
CA ALA A 151 4.21 -21.07 -10.22
C ALA A 151 4.90 -21.03 -11.60
N LYS A 152 4.46 -21.83 -12.57
CA LYS A 152 5.16 -22.01 -13.84
C LYS A 152 4.20 -22.32 -14.98
N LEU A 153 4.43 -21.65 -16.10
CA LEU A 153 3.78 -21.94 -17.37
C LEU A 153 4.52 -23.03 -18.14
N SER A 154 3.81 -23.78 -18.96
CA SER A 154 4.41 -24.63 -20.00
C SER A 154 5.19 -23.78 -21.01
N GLU A 155 6.11 -24.41 -21.74
CA GLU A 155 6.90 -23.71 -22.77
C GLU A 155 6.01 -23.10 -23.86
N THR A 156 4.95 -23.80 -24.26
CA THR A 156 3.98 -23.31 -25.24
C THR A 156 3.27 -22.04 -24.78
N GLU A 157 2.87 -21.97 -23.51
CA GLU A 157 2.20 -20.80 -22.92
C GLU A 157 3.16 -19.62 -22.79
N GLN A 158 4.42 -19.87 -22.42
CA GLN A 158 5.45 -18.83 -22.37
C GLN A 158 5.71 -18.24 -23.77
N GLN A 159 5.82 -19.08 -24.79
CA GLN A 159 5.98 -18.63 -26.17
C GLN A 159 4.75 -17.84 -26.66
N ALA A 160 3.53 -18.26 -26.30
CA ALA A 160 2.32 -17.53 -26.64
C ALA A 160 2.30 -16.13 -26.01
N PHE A 161 2.64 -16.02 -24.72
CA PHE A 161 2.74 -14.74 -24.02
C PHE A 161 3.82 -13.82 -24.63
N GLN A 162 4.97 -14.38 -24.98
CA GLN A 162 6.04 -13.62 -25.63
C GLN A 162 5.61 -13.06 -27.00
N ARG A 163 4.91 -13.86 -27.82
CA ARG A 163 4.35 -13.36 -29.10
C ARG A 163 3.32 -12.25 -28.90
N GLN A 164 2.47 -12.36 -27.87
CA GLN A 164 1.55 -11.26 -27.51
C GLN A 164 2.32 -10.00 -27.13
N ALA A 165 3.38 -10.12 -26.33
CA ALA A 165 4.23 -9.00 -25.94
C ALA A 165 4.86 -8.31 -27.17
N GLU A 166 5.39 -9.09 -28.11
CA GLU A 166 5.94 -8.59 -29.38
C GLU A 166 4.88 -7.85 -30.22
N CYS A 167 3.68 -8.41 -30.34
CA CYS A 167 2.56 -7.76 -31.02
C CYS A 167 2.12 -6.45 -30.35
N LEU A 168 2.36 -6.30 -29.04
CA LEU A 168 2.11 -5.08 -28.28
C LEU A 168 3.31 -4.11 -28.28
N GLY A 169 4.41 -4.44 -28.98
CA GLY A 169 5.58 -3.59 -29.10
C GLY A 169 6.66 -3.79 -28.03
N TYR A 170 6.54 -4.82 -27.19
CA TYR A 170 7.57 -5.17 -26.21
C TYR A 170 8.61 -6.12 -26.82
N SER A 171 9.71 -5.54 -27.30
CA SER A 171 10.80 -6.32 -27.96
C SER A 171 11.95 -6.73 -27.02
N SER A 172 11.97 -6.21 -25.79
CA SER A 172 12.96 -6.58 -24.77
C SER A 172 12.40 -7.68 -23.86
N PRO A 173 13.25 -8.46 -23.16
CA PRO A 173 12.78 -9.36 -22.12
C PRO A 173 11.95 -8.65 -21.06
N ALA A 174 11.01 -9.37 -20.45
CA ALA A 174 10.18 -8.84 -19.37
C ALA A 174 11.06 -8.34 -18.21
N PRO A 175 10.86 -7.10 -17.72
CA PRO A 175 11.55 -6.60 -16.53
C PRO A 175 11.36 -7.46 -15.28
N TYR A 176 10.26 -8.21 -15.22
CA TYR A 176 9.98 -9.17 -14.18
C TYR A 176 9.58 -10.51 -14.78
N THR A 177 10.19 -11.58 -14.25
CA THR A 177 9.76 -12.97 -14.45
C THR A 177 9.92 -13.70 -13.11
N TYR A 178 8.86 -14.35 -12.66
CA TYR A 178 8.85 -15.09 -11.41
C TYR A 178 9.83 -16.27 -11.49
N ASN A 179 10.67 -16.41 -10.47
CA ASN A 179 11.73 -17.42 -10.45
C ASN A 179 11.24 -18.83 -10.08
N GLY A 180 9.95 -19.00 -9.76
CA GLY A 180 9.37 -20.29 -9.38
C GLY A 180 9.68 -20.77 -7.97
N VAL A 181 10.48 -20.03 -7.19
CA VAL A 181 10.97 -20.48 -5.87
C VAL A 181 10.77 -19.47 -4.75
N THR A 182 10.65 -18.17 -5.06
CA THR A 182 10.45 -17.15 -4.02
C THR A 182 9.07 -17.31 -3.40
N GLU A 183 9.01 -17.46 -2.08
CA GLU A 183 7.74 -17.53 -1.35
C GLU A 183 6.81 -16.35 -1.67
N LEU A 184 5.52 -16.64 -1.76
CA LEU A 184 4.48 -15.61 -1.85
C LEU A 184 4.20 -15.02 -0.47
N CYS A 185 3.78 -13.75 -0.45
CA CYS A 185 3.29 -13.13 0.77
C CYS A 185 2.06 -13.86 1.31
N ASP A 186 2.07 -14.18 2.60
CA ASP A 186 0.98 -14.85 3.30
C ASP A 186 0.29 -13.85 4.23
N GLN A 187 -0.91 -13.43 3.85
CA GLN A 187 -1.71 -12.46 4.61
C GLN A 187 -2.06 -12.99 6.01
N ALA A 188 -2.39 -14.27 6.15
CA ALA A 188 -2.79 -14.82 7.45
C ALA A 188 -1.59 -14.85 8.39
N LYS A 189 -0.45 -15.32 7.90
CA LYS A 189 0.82 -15.26 8.64
C LYS A 189 1.21 -13.83 8.99
N HIS A 190 1.09 -12.90 8.05
CA HIS A 190 1.38 -11.48 8.30
C HIS A 190 0.47 -10.90 9.38
N ASN A 191 -0.84 -11.15 9.31
CA ASN A 191 -1.80 -10.69 10.31
C ASN A 191 -1.48 -11.26 11.70
N LEU A 192 -1.14 -12.55 11.81
CA LEU A 192 -0.74 -13.18 13.07
C LEU A 192 0.53 -12.55 13.67
N MET A 193 1.50 -12.16 12.84
CA MET A 193 2.70 -11.46 13.30
C MET A 193 2.41 -10.01 13.71
N CYS A 194 1.48 -9.35 13.02
CA CYS A 194 1.17 -7.93 13.24
C CYS A 194 0.20 -7.69 14.39
N GLU A 195 -0.75 -8.58 14.64
CA GLU A 195 -1.74 -8.47 15.71
C GLU A 195 -1.12 -8.05 17.06
N PRO A 196 -0.09 -8.73 17.61
CA PRO A 196 0.50 -8.32 18.88
C PRO A 196 1.23 -6.97 18.84
N LEU A 197 1.64 -6.49 17.65
CA LEU A 197 2.35 -5.23 17.48
C LEU A 197 1.42 -4.03 17.41
N ILE A 198 0.21 -4.21 16.87
CA ILE A 198 -0.75 -3.11 16.65
C ILE A 198 -1.98 -3.20 17.57
N LYS A 199 -2.04 -4.21 18.45
CA LYS A 199 -3.10 -4.32 19.45
C LYS A 199 -3.05 -3.13 20.40
N HIS A 200 -4.15 -2.39 20.47
CA HIS A 200 -4.23 -1.20 21.32
C HIS A 200 -3.89 -1.53 22.79
N GLN A 201 -2.98 -0.75 23.35
CA GLN A 201 -2.59 -0.82 24.74
C GLN A 201 -3.63 -0.12 25.61
N GLU A 202 -4.07 -0.80 26.66
CA GLU A 202 -4.97 -0.23 27.66
C GLU A 202 -4.22 0.78 28.55
N ILE A 203 -4.78 1.98 28.68
CA ILE A 203 -4.33 3.04 29.57
C ILE A 203 -5.13 2.96 30.86
N LYS A 204 -4.60 2.20 31.83
CA LYS A 204 -5.25 2.01 33.14
C LYS A 204 -5.21 3.26 34.02
N ASN A 205 -4.18 4.09 33.86
CA ASN A 205 -4.01 5.33 34.61
C ASN A 205 -3.42 6.41 33.70
N THR A 206 -4.16 7.48 33.46
CA THR A 206 -3.74 8.61 32.60
C THR A 206 -2.51 9.34 33.12
N THR A 207 -2.20 9.22 34.41
CA THR A 207 -0.97 9.77 35.02
C THR A 207 0.29 9.29 34.32
N GLN A 208 0.28 8.07 33.74
CA GLN A 208 1.43 7.55 33.01
C GLN A 208 1.76 8.34 31.73
N LEU A 209 0.79 9.09 31.19
CA LEU A 209 0.96 9.96 30.03
C LEU A 209 1.47 11.34 30.41
N MET A 210 1.32 11.74 31.67
CA MET A 210 1.57 13.12 32.11
C MET A 210 3.03 13.53 31.95
N GLY A 211 3.23 14.83 31.77
CA GLY A 211 4.53 15.45 31.59
C GLY A 211 4.96 15.50 30.12
N ARG A 212 6.23 15.83 29.91
CA ARG A 212 6.81 16.04 28.58
C ARG A 212 7.33 14.73 27.99
N TRP A 213 7.16 14.60 26.69
CA TRP A 213 7.67 13.55 25.82
C TRP A 213 8.36 14.16 24.60
N VAL A 214 9.55 13.67 24.26
CA VAL A 214 10.32 14.11 23.10
C VAL A 214 9.85 13.35 21.87
N PHE A 215 9.60 14.04 20.75
CA PHE A 215 9.20 13.40 19.50
C PHE A 215 10.40 12.79 18.79
N LEU A 216 10.41 11.46 18.63
CA LEU A 216 11.57 10.69 18.17
C LEU A 216 11.44 10.19 16.74
N MET A 217 10.24 9.75 16.32
CA MET A 217 10.02 9.16 15.00
C MET A 217 8.55 9.31 14.58
N GLY A 218 8.28 9.57 13.30
CA GLY A 218 6.92 9.78 12.80
C GLY A 218 6.64 9.25 11.40
N PHE A 219 5.44 8.71 11.20
CA PHE A 219 4.87 8.28 9.93
C PHE A 219 3.52 8.97 9.71
N VAL A 220 3.17 9.26 8.46
CA VAL A 220 1.92 9.92 8.09
C VAL A 220 1.58 9.63 6.63
N ASP A 221 0.32 9.38 6.30
CA ASP A 221 -0.09 8.99 4.94
C ASP A 221 -0.71 10.14 4.11
N HIS A 222 -0.63 11.38 4.62
CA HIS A 222 -1.11 12.57 3.94
C HIS A 222 0.04 13.51 3.55
N LYS A 223 0.10 13.91 2.27
CA LYS A 223 1.23 14.67 1.69
C LYS A 223 1.57 15.95 2.47
N ILE A 224 0.57 16.75 2.86
CA ILE A 224 0.81 18.00 3.58
C ILE A 224 1.53 17.75 4.91
N PHE A 225 1.11 16.73 5.66
CA PHE A 225 1.72 16.40 6.94
C PHE A 225 3.06 15.68 6.76
N HIS A 226 3.25 14.95 5.66
CA HIS A 226 4.54 14.39 5.30
C HIS A 226 5.56 15.52 5.05
N ASP A 227 5.21 16.53 4.28
CA ASP A 227 6.07 17.69 4.03
C ASP A 227 6.34 18.47 5.33
N LEU A 228 5.35 18.56 6.24
CA LEU A 228 5.52 19.16 7.56
C LEU A 228 6.52 18.39 8.44
N LEU A 229 6.40 17.06 8.50
CA LEU A 229 7.30 16.20 9.28
C LEU A 229 8.73 16.26 8.74
N LYS A 230 8.92 16.35 7.41
CA LYS A 230 10.24 16.52 6.80
C LYS A 230 10.92 17.83 7.15
N ASN A 231 10.13 18.90 7.35
CA ASN A 231 10.63 20.21 7.72
C ASN A 231 10.81 20.38 9.24
N ALA A 232 10.39 19.39 10.04
CA ALA A 232 10.58 19.37 11.47
C ALA A 232 12.00 18.93 11.81
N SER A 233 12.66 19.73 12.66
CA SER A 233 14.02 19.46 13.15
C SER A 233 14.03 18.91 14.58
N SER A 234 13.07 19.33 15.40
CA SER A 234 12.84 18.78 16.74
C SER A 234 11.40 19.00 17.16
N GLY A 235 10.92 18.20 18.12
CA GLY A 235 9.56 18.32 18.63
C GLY A 235 9.38 17.70 20.00
N TRP A 236 8.37 18.16 20.74
CA TRP A 236 7.93 17.54 21.99
C TRP A 236 6.43 17.71 22.19
N MET A 237 5.86 16.84 23.01
CA MET A 237 4.46 16.85 23.43
C MET A 237 4.38 16.77 24.96
N GLY A 238 3.64 17.68 25.58
CA GLY A 238 3.42 17.75 27.01
C GLY A 238 1.95 17.49 27.34
N TRP A 239 1.71 16.62 28.30
CA TRP A 239 0.37 16.27 28.76
C TRP A 239 0.19 16.79 30.18
N THR A 240 -0.85 17.58 30.40
CA THR A 240 -1.21 18.10 31.73
C THR A 240 -2.69 17.85 32.00
N LEU A 241 -3.01 17.49 33.24
CA LEU A 241 -4.40 17.46 33.70
C LEU A 241 -4.90 18.90 33.81
N SER A 242 -6.11 19.15 33.32
CA SER A 242 -6.85 20.38 33.57
C SER A 242 -7.87 20.10 34.68
N PRO A 243 -7.59 20.49 35.94
CA PRO A 243 -8.47 20.17 37.07
C PRO A 243 -9.85 20.85 36.97
N GLU A 244 -9.94 21.93 36.20
CA GLU A 244 -11.15 22.74 36.05
C GLU A 244 -12.18 22.11 35.11
N THR A 245 -11.74 21.28 34.17
CA THR A 245 -12.56 20.78 33.06
C THR A 245 -12.62 19.26 32.97
N ASP A 246 -11.90 18.55 33.85
CA ASP A 246 -11.70 17.09 33.77
C ASP A 246 -11.18 16.65 32.38
N THR A 247 -10.46 17.55 31.70
CA THR A 247 -9.84 17.32 30.39
C THR A 247 -8.32 17.24 30.50
N ILE A 248 -7.70 16.73 29.46
CA ILE A 248 -6.25 16.72 29.30
C ILE A 248 -5.89 17.86 28.36
N SER A 249 -5.00 18.74 28.80
CA SER A 249 -4.38 19.72 27.93
C SER A 249 -3.12 19.12 27.32
N ILE A 250 -3.02 19.19 26.00
CA ILE A 250 -1.84 18.79 25.26
C ILE A 250 -1.16 20.04 24.73
N SER A 251 0.07 20.24 25.17
CA SER A 251 0.99 21.24 24.62
C SER A 251 1.95 20.56 23.65
N GLN A 252 2.24 21.21 22.54
CA GLN A 252 3.19 20.72 21.55
C GLN A 252 4.15 21.85 21.20
N GLY A 253 5.44 21.55 21.14
CA GLY A 253 6.45 22.48 20.67
C GLY A 253 7.22 21.85 19.53
N ASN A 254 7.11 22.41 18.33
CA ASN A 254 7.75 21.90 17.12
C ASN A 254 8.68 22.96 16.54
N ARG A 255 9.92 22.56 16.21
CA ARG A 255 10.87 23.42 15.51
C ARG A 255 10.79 23.15 14.00
N LEU A 256 10.11 24.02 13.28
CA LEU A 256 9.87 23.93 11.84
C LEU A 256 10.69 25.01 11.13
N ASN A 257 11.56 24.61 10.19
CA ASN A 257 12.42 25.54 9.44
C ASN A 257 13.20 26.51 10.37
N GLY A 258 13.68 26.00 11.50
CA GLY A 258 14.42 26.77 12.51
C GLY A 258 13.56 27.59 13.49
N GLN A 259 12.26 27.79 13.23
CA GLN A 259 11.36 28.54 14.11
C GLN A 259 10.61 27.62 15.07
N CYS A 260 10.41 28.10 16.30
CA CYS A 260 9.62 27.39 17.30
C CYS A 260 8.14 27.74 17.20
N MET A 261 7.32 26.71 17.00
CA MET A 261 5.86 26.77 16.97
C MET A 261 5.34 26.02 18.19
N ILE A 262 4.64 26.73 19.08
CA ILE A 262 4.04 26.15 20.28
C ILE A 262 2.52 26.24 20.15
N THR A 263 1.84 25.13 20.36
CA THR A 263 0.39 25.06 20.34
C THR A 263 -0.11 24.29 21.56
N SER A 264 -1.32 24.60 21.99
CA SER A 264 -2.00 23.84 23.04
C SER A 264 -3.44 23.57 22.64
N SER A 265 -3.92 22.37 22.95
CA SER A 265 -5.30 21.98 22.69
C SER A 265 -5.86 21.15 23.83
N ASN A 266 -7.14 21.31 24.12
CA ASN A 266 -7.85 20.45 25.05
C ASN A 266 -8.27 19.15 24.37
N SER A 267 -8.24 18.07 25.12
CA SER A 267 -8.58 16.74 24.64
C SER A 267 -9.10 15.87 25.78
N THR A 268 -9.69 14.74 25.43
CA THR A 268 -10.18 13.75 26.39
C THR A 268 -9.54 12.40 26.13
N ILE A 269 -9.47 11.56 27.17
CA ILE A 269 -9.17 10.14 27.03
C ILE A 269 -10.32 9.38 27.67
N SER A 270 -10.98 8.55 26.88
CA SER A 270 -11.99 7.60 27.35
C SER A 270 -11.73 6.24 26.72
N ASP A 271 -11.83 5.17 27.52
CA ASP A 271 -11.57 3.80 27.09
C ASP A 271 -10.22 3.61 26.40
N SER A 272 -9.17 4.29 26.91
CA SER A 272 -7.82 4.32 26.32
C SER A 272 -7.74 4.94 24.92
N VAL A 273 -8.79 5.61 24.47
CA VAL A 273 -8.83 6.34 23.20
C VAL A 273 -8.73 7.82 23.47
N PHE A 274 -7.69 8.43 22.90
CA PHE A 274 -7.49 9.86 22.88
C PHE A 274 -8.44 10.51 21.86
N ARG A 275 -9.11 11.59 22.23
CA ARG A 275 -9.96 12.38 21.34
C ARG A 275 -9.66 13.86 21.49
N GLY A 276 -9.34 14.49 20.36
CA GLY A 276 -9.02 15.91 20.30
C GLY A 276 -9.62 16.57 19.07
N SER A 277 -9.72 17.88 19.13
CA SER A 277 -10.05 18.70 17.96
C SER A 277 -9.23 19.97 17.96
N ALA A 278 -8.76 20.38 16.78
CA ALA A 278 -7.96 21.58 16.59
C ALA A 278 -8.29 22.23 15.25
N MET A 279 -8.14 23.55 15.17
CA MET A 279 -8.20 24.26 13.89
C MET A 279 -6.85 24.15 13.19
N TYR A 280 -6.84 23.67 11.94
CA TYR A 280 -5.66 23.61 11.10
C TYR A 280 -5.98 24.20 9.73
N ALA A 281 -5.23 25.25 9.33
CA ALA A 281 -5.45 25.97 8.07
C ALA A 281 -6.93 26.34 7.83
N GLY A 282 -7.60 26.87 8.86
CA GLY A 282 -9.01 27.28 8.81
C GLY A 282 -10.04 26.14 8.83
N HIS A 283 -9.61 24.88 8.88
CA HIS A 283 -10.50 23.71 8.93
C HIS A 283 -10.47 23.06 10.30
N LEU A 284 -11.64 22.66 10.80
CA LEU A 284 -11.73 21.83 11.99
C LEU A 284 -11.15 20.45 11.67
N MET A 285 -10.14 20.05 12.41
CA MET A 285 -9.57 18.71 12.38
C MET A 285 -9.97 17.98 13.66
N THR A 286 -10.62 16.83 13.52
CA THR A 286 -10.92 15.93 14.64
C THR A 286 -9.95 14.76 14.61
N THR A 287 -9.49 14.32 15.77
CA THR A 287 -8.50 13.24 15.89
C THR A 287 -8.95 12.21 16.92
N GLU A 288 -8.89 10.95 16.54
CA GLU A 288 -8.90 9.81 17.45
C GLU A 288 -7.50 9.18 17.49
N GLY A 289 -7.01 8.88 18.69
CA GLY A 289 -5.69 8.30 18.91
C GLY A 289 -5.77 7.07 19.80
N TRP A 290 -4.92 6.09 19.48
CA TRP A 290 -4.74 4.85 20.22
C TRP A 290 -3.26 4.69 20.57
N PHE A 291 -3.00 4.02 21.69
CA PHE A 291 -1.65 3.72 22.13
C PHE A 291 -1.28 2.31 21.68
N LEU A 292 -0.08 2.14 21.15
CA LEU A 292 0.42 0.83 20.74
C LEU A 292 1.44 0.28 21.76
N PRO A 293 1.64 -1.05 21.82
CA PRO A 293 2.53 -1.68 22.78
C PRO A 293 3.94 -1.10 22.70
N SER A 294 4.42 -0.62 23.83
CA SER A 294 5.73 0.02 23.97
C SER A 294 6.25 -0.07 25.42
N GLY A 295 7.53 0.25 25.64
CA GLY A 295 8.14 0.29 26.98
C GLY A 295 7.68 1.50 27.80
N THR A 296 8.03 1.56 29.08
CA THR A 296 7.57 2.65 29.98
C THR A 296 8.11 4.04 29.61
N ASP A 297 9.28 4.09 28.97
CA ASP A 297 9.93 5.34 28.54
C ASP A 297 9.61 5.70 27.10
N ILE A 298 8.83 4.89 26.40
CA ILE A 298 8.44 5.09 25.01
C ILE A 298 6.91 5.15 24.93
N LEU A 299 6.39 6.16 24.24
CA LEU A 299 4.98 6.30 23.95
C LEU A 299 4.77 6.18 22.45
N VAL A 300 4.08 5.14 22.01
CA VAL A 300 3.70 4.98 20.60
C VAL A 300 2.23 5.32 20.45
N MET A 301 1.94 6.33 19.63
CA MET A 301 0.59 6.81 19.38
C MET A 301 0.24 6.66 17.90
N TYR A 302 -0.77 5.84 17.61
CA TYR A 302 -1.41 5.75 16.31
C TYR A 302 -2.64 6.64 16.29
N SER A 303 -2.82 7.48 15.28
CA SER A 303 -3.99 8.34 15.18
C SER A 303 -4.63 8.34 13.81
N LYS A 304 -5.93 8.61 13.81
CA LYS A 304 -6.75 8.91 12.63
C LYS A 304 -7.34 10.29 12.82
N SER A 305 -7.10 11.18 11.87
CA SER A 305 -7.65 12.53 11.88
C SER A 305 -8.50 12.76 10.64
N GLN A 306 -9.60 13.47 10.82
CA GLN A 306 -10.48 13.89 9.73
C GLN A 306 -10.43 15.42 9.62
N SER A 307 -10.23 15.92 8.40
CA SER A 307 -10.29 17.35 8.09
C SER A 307 -11.03 17.53 6.77
N GLY A 308 -12.31 17.95 6.84
CA GLY A 308 -13.20 17.91 5.68
C GLY A 308 -13.33 16.48 5.12
N ASP A 309 -13.09 16.32 3.82
CA ASP A 309 -13.10 15.02 3.13
C ASP A 309 -11.76 14.26 3.24
N GLN A 310 -10.75 14.84 3.90
CA GLN A 310 -9.44 14.23 4.06
C GLN A 310 -9.39 13.36 5.32
N ASN A 311 -8.83 12.16 5.16
CA ASN A 311 -8.49 11.26 6.26
C ASN A 311 -6.98 11.14 6.34
N ILE A 312 -6.43 11.34 7.54
CA ILE A 312 -5.00 11.34 7.82
C ILE A 312 -4.73 10.27 8.87
N ARG A 313 -3.86 9.32 8.58
CA ARG A 313 -3.33 8.38 9.57
C ARG A 313 -1.92 8.80 9.93
N ALA A 314 -1.59 8.73 11.21
CA ALA A 314 -0.24 8.96 11.67
C ALA A 314 0.19 7.94 12.73
N LEU A 315 1.49 7.68 12.80
CA LEU A 315 2.11 6.90 13.86
C LEU A 315 3.28 7.70 14.40
N TYR A 316 3.26 7.98 15.70
CA TYR A 316 4.27 8.77 16.37
C TYR A 316 4.92 7.97 17.49
N MET A 317 6.24 8.04 17.57
CA MET A 317 7.05 7.56 18.68
C MET A 317 7.53 8.77 19.48
N PHE A 318 7.25 8.76 20.77
CA PHE A 318 7.80 9.72 21.71
C PHE A 318 8.61 9.01 22.79
N GLY A 319 9.64 9.67 23.32
CA GLY A 319 10.45 9.18 24.43
C GLY A 319 10.39 10.09 25.65
N ARG A 320 10.56 9.53 26.85
CA ARG A 320 10.77 10.32 28.08
C ARG A 320 12.07 11.15 28.02
N SER A 321 13.00 10.73 27.18
CA SER A 321 14.24 11.43 26.88
C SER A 321 14.45 11.58 25.38
N SER A 322 15.48 12.32 24.99
CA SER A 322 15.94 12.40 23.59
C SER A 322 16.56 11.10 23.05
N LYS A 323 16.65 10.05 23.87
CA LYS A 323 17.28 8.78 23.52
C LYS A 323 16.29 7.62 23.67
N ALA A 324 16.31 6.73 22.69
CA ALA A 324 15.65 5.42 22.71
C ALA A 324 16.63 4.36 22.17
N SER A 325 16.41 3.10 22.49
CA SER A 325 17.28 2.02 22.01
C SER A 325 17.04 1.74 20.53
N ALA A 326 18.03 1.19 19.83
CA ALA A 326 17.86 0.74 18.44
C ALA A 326 16.73 -0.30 18.31
N THR A 327 16.51 -1.10 19.36
CA THR A 327 15.41 -2.07 19.43
C THR A 327 14.05 -1.38 19.49
N ASP A 328 13.92 -0.25 20.20
CA ASP A 328 12.67 0.51 20.24
C ASP A 328 12.32 1.07 18.86
N PHE A 329 13.28 1.70 18.17
CA PHE A 329 13.08 2.21 16.81
C PHE A 329 12.71 1.07 15.83
N LEU A 330 13.37 -0.09 15.93
CA LEU A 330 13.05 -1.24 15.09
C LEU A 330 11.64 -1.78 15.38
N ASN A 331 11.21 -1.80 16.64
CA ASN A 331 9.88 -2.26 17.00
C ASN A 331 8.80 -1.31 16.47
N VAL A 332 9.01 0.02 16.58
CA VAL A 332 8.07 0.99 16.01
C VAL A 332 8.04 0.96 14.49
N GLN A 333 9.18 0.75 13.83
CA GLN A 333 9.21 0.53 12.39
C GLN A 333 8.37 -0.69 11.98
N LYS A 334 8.43 -1.80 12.73
CA LYS A 334 7.58 -2.98 12.48
C LYS A 334 6.10 -2.67 12.71
N GLN A 335 5.76 -1.87 13.73
CA GLN A 335 4.40 -1.39 13.93
C GLN A 335 3.91 -0.56 12.74
N ALA A 336 4.77 0.32 12.21
CA ALA A 336 4.47 1.11 11.03
C ALA A 336 4.21 0.22 9.80
N GLU A 337 5.06 -0.77 9.57
CA GLU A 337 4.90 -1.76 8.50
C GLU A 337 3.57 -2.53 8.62
N CYS A 338 3.22 -2.98 9.83
CA CYS A 338 1.94 -3.62 10.11
C CYS A 338 0.71 -2.72 9.90
N LEU A 339 0.88 -1.39 9.96
CA LEU A 339 -0.15 -0.41 9.69
C LEU A 339 -0.16 0.07 8.22
N GLY A 340 0.78 -0.43 7.41
CA GLY A 340 0.88 -0.19 5.97
C GLY A 340 1.93 0.84 5.53
N TRP A 341 2.81 1.30 6.42
CA TRP A 341 3.96 2.14 6.04
C TRP A 341 5.20 1.27 5.77
N ILE A 342 5.56 1.08 4.51
CA ILE A 342 6.63 0.16 4.09
C ILE A 342 7.99 0.86 3.99
N GLY A 343 7.97 2.18 3.83
CA GLY A 343 9.13 3.05 3.76
C GLY A 343 9.70 3.46 5.14
N PRO A 344 10.82 4.21 5.13
CA PRO A 344 11.37 4.79 6.35
C PRO A 344 10.42 5.83 6.95
N ALA A 345 10.62 6.15 8.22
CA ALA A 345 9.90 7.23 8.87
C ALA A 345 10.09 8.57 8.13
N HIS A 346 9.03 9.38 8.11
CA HIS A 346 9.06 10.72 7.52
C HIS A 346 9.81 11.73 8.40
N TYR A 347 9.99 11.40 9.68
CA TYR A 347 10.78 12.15 10.64
C TYR A 347 11.53 11.17 11.55
N THR A 348 12.78 11.51 11.89
CA THR A 348 13.55 10.87 12.95
C THR A 348 14.40 11.95 13.62
N TYR A 349 14.30 12.05 14.94
CA TYR A 349 15.03 13.05 15.70
C TYR A 349 16.54 12.76 15.68
N ASP A 350 17.34 13.80 15.46
CA ASP A 350 18.81 13.70 15.40
C ASP A 350 19.48 13.52 16.76
N GLY A 351 18.73 13.70 17.86
CA GLY A 351 19.22 13.60 19.22
C GLY A 351 20.01 14.82 19.71
N VAL A 352 20.18 15.86 18.87
CA VAL A 352 21.05 17.02 19.15
C VAL A 352 20.36 18.36 18.96
N THR A 353 19.38 18.47 18.06
CA THR A 353 18.69 19.75 17.78
C THR A 353 17.85 20.17 18.98
N GLU A 354 18.08 21.39 19.49
CA GLU A 354 17.38 21.90 20.65
C GLU A 354 15.85 21.89 20.49
N LEU A 355 15.18 21.42 21.55
CA LEU A 355 13.73 21.45 21.69
C LEU A 355 13.27 22.88 21.96
N CYS A 356 12.07 23.22 21.51
CA CYS A 356 11.46 24.51 21.86
C CYS A 356 11.26 24.63 23.38
N GLU A 357 11.61 25.78 23.96
CA GLU A 357 11.34 26.05 25.37
C GLU A 357 9.82 26.17 25.60
N ASN A 358 9.36 25.83 26.82
CA ASN A 358 7.99 26.19 27.19
C ASN A 358 7.95 27.72 27.22
N SER A 359 7.12 28.37 26.38
CA SER A 359 6.85 29.79 26.62
C SER A 359 6.17 29.91 27.99
N PRO A 360 6.66 30.75 28.92
CA PRO A 360 5.91 31.12 30.11
C PRO A 360 4.67 31.97 29.78
N GLU A 361 4.50 32.42 28.53
CA GLU A 361 3.45 33.37 28.13
C GLU A 361 2.88 33.03 26.75
N SER A 362 1.68 32.46 26.72
CA SER A 362 0.72 32.69 25.64
C SER A 362 -0.71 32.47 26.15
N SER A 363 -1.08 33.18 27.21
CA SER A 363 -2.45 33.68 27.33
C SER A 363 -2.63 34.74 26.25
N GLY A 364 -3.23 34.35 25.13
CA GLY A 364 -3.53 35.24 24.03
C GLY A 364 -3.52 34.52 22.69
N ASP A 365 -4.71 34.23 22.18
CA ASP A 365 -4.96 33.89 20.79
C ASP A 365 -4.11 34.79 19.87
N LYS A 366 -3.14 34.19 19.18
CA LYS A 366 -2.68 34.71 17.91
C LYS A 366 -3.35 33.90 16.82
N VAL A 367 -4.53 34.39 16.42
CA VAL A 367 -5.08 34.16 15.09
C VAL A 367 -4.00 34.58 14.10
N VAL A 368 -3.50 33.60 13.34
CA VAL A 368 -2.64 33.86 12.19
C VAL A 368 -3.59 34.02 11.01
N ASP A 369 -3.66 35.25 10.47
CA ASP A 369 -4.30 35.56 9.18
C ASP A 369 -3.62 34.83 8.01
#